data_AF-A0A5C8JUA0-F1
#
_entry.id   AF-A0A5C8JUA0-F1
#
_cell.length_a   1.000
_cell.length_b   1.000
_cell.length_c   1.000
_cell.angle_alpha   90.00
_cell.angle_beta   90.00
_cell.angle_gamma   90.00
#
_symmetry.space_group_name_H-M   'P 1'
#
loop_
_entity.id
_entity.type
_entity.pdbx_description
1 polymer ?
#
loop_
_entity_poly.entity_id
_entity_poly.type
_entity_poly.pdbx_seq_one_letter_code
_entity_poly.pdbx_strand_id
1 'polypeptide(L)'
;MKEPAQEWQASAVRQVEADPHAIHRLFPQAGRRGGPDARRALLGALRGDPAVIRSLYEAGDSGERLAILTVLHELDLDGTAVALVEDALRTNDARLVAAALGPYGSAWLGDHSFRQGVLKCVFMSIPLDEVAGLDRRFDAELARMLSDYAAELRAAGRPVPRDVLERI
;
A
#
# COMPACT_ATOMS: atom_id res chain seq x y z
N MET A 1 -33.23 9.27 12.67
CA MET A 1 -32.97 8.24 11.64
C MET A 1 -31.51 8.36 11.22
N LYS A 2 -30.76 7.26 11.10
CA LYS A 2 -29.42 7.31 10.50
C LYS A 2 -29.58 7.63 9.01
N GLU A 3 -28.88 8.64 8.53
CA GLU A 3 -28.73 8.90 7.09
C GLU A 3 -28.19 7.61 6.41
N PRO A 4 -28.78 7.16 5.29
CA PRO A 4 -28.27 6.02 4.52
C PRO A 4 -26.79 6.21 4.16
N ALA A 5 -26.00 5.14 4.24
CA ALA A 5 -24.55 5.21 4.01
C ALA A 5 -24.17 5.82 2.65
N GLN A 6 -24.97 5.53 1.62
CA GLN A 6 -24.79 6.05 0.26
C GLN A 6 -25.07 7.56 0.16
N GLU A 7 -26.10 8.05 0.85
CA GLU A 7 -26.44 9.48 0.88
C GLU A 7 -25.35 10.28 1.61
N TRP A 8 -24.87 9.75 2.73
CA TRP A 8 -23.75 10.33 3.45
C TRP A 8 -22.49 10.38 2.59
N GLN A 9 -22.14 9.27 1.91
CA GLN A 9 -20.95 9.22 1.06
C GLN A 9 -21.04 10.24 -0.07
N ALA A 10 -22.17 10.34 -0.76
CA ALA A 10 -22.37 11.31 -1.83
C ALA A 10 -22.24 12.76 -1.32
N SER A 11 -22.76 13.05 -0.13
CA SER A 11 -22.62 14.36 0.52
C SER A 11 -21.17 14.65 0.94
N ALA A 12 -20.47 13.65 1.46
CA ALA A 12 -19.07 13.78 1.89
C ALA A 12 -18.13 13.98 0.69
N VAL A 13 -18.35 13.27 -0.42
CA VAL A 13 -17.61 13.48 -1.68
C VAL A 13 -17.76 14.92 -2.16
N ARG A 14 -19.00 15.43 -2.25
CA ARG A 14 -19.25 16.83 -2.66
C ARG A 14 -18.56 17.85 -1.75
N GLN A 15 -18.47 17.56 -0.45
CA GLN A 15 -17.76 18.44 0.49
C GLN A 15 -16.25 18.44 0.23
N VAL A 16 -15.64 17.28 -0.05
CA VAL A 16 -14.21 17.18 -0.38
C VAL A 16 -13.90 17.82 -1.74
N GLU A 17 -14.79 17.68 -2.73
CA GLU A 17 -14.65 18.35 -4.03
C GLU A 17 -14.71 19.87 -3.91
N ALA A 18 -15.51 20.40 -2.98
CA ALA A 18 -15.63 21.83 -2.73
C ALA A 18 -14.50 22.39 -1.85
N ASP A 19 -14.05 21.60 -0.86
CA ASP A 19 -12.96 21.93 0.05
C ASP A 19 -12.13 20.66 0.36
N PRO A 20 -10.95 20.49 -0.27
CA PRO A 20 -10.08 19.35 -0.02
C PRO A 20 -9.76 19.13 1.45
N HIS A 21 -9.68 20.18 2.29
CA HIS A 21 -9.37 20.05 3.71
C HIS A 21 -10.50 19.40 4.52
N ALA A 22 -11.73 19.37 4.01
CA ALA A 22 -12.84 18.67 4.64
C ALA A 22 -12.54 17.17 4.83
N ILE A 23 -11.63 16.61 4.03
CA ILE A 23 -11.26 15.19 4.12
C ILE A 23 -10.66 14.82 5.48
N HIS A 24 -9.93 15.71 6.15
CA HIS A 24 -9.34 15.43 7.47
C HIS A 24 -10.41 15.06 8.51
N ARG A 25 -11.60 15.65 8.40
CA ARG A 25 -12.75 15.33 9.24
C ARG A 25 -13.54 14.12 8.73
N LEU A 26 -13.65 13.97 7.41
CA LEU A 26 -14.54 12.99 6.78
C LEU A 26 -13.93 11.59 6.60
N PHE A 27 -12.61 11.50 6.40
CA PHE A 27 -11.90 10.25 6.16
C PHE A 27 -11.97 9.25 7.32
N PRO A 28 -11.83 9.68 8.60
CA PRO A 28 -12.03 8.78 9.73
C PRO A 28 -13.49 8.30 9.86
N GLN A 29 -14.45 9.12 9.42
CA GLN A 29 -15.88 8.76 9.44
C GLN A 29 -16.22 7.75 8.33
N ALA A 30 -15.56 7.85 7.17
CA ALA A 30 -15.77 6.96 6.03
C ALA A 30 -15.57 5.50 6.42
N GLY A 31 -14.51 5.19 7.17
CA GLY A 31 -14.26 3.83 7.66
C GLY A 31 -15.42 3.25 8.49
N ARG A 32 -16.09 4.09 9.30
CA ARG A 32 -17.23 3.66 10.15
C ARG A 32 -18.58 3.64 9.43
N ARG A 33 -18.76 4.51 8.43
CA ARG A 33 -20.06 4.72 7.76
C ARG A 33 -20.23 3.93 6.47
N GLY A 34 -19.16 3.76 5.70
CA GLY A 34 -19.20 3.09 4.40
C GLY A 34 -17.97 2.24 4.08
N GLY A 35 -17.07 2.05 5.05
CA GLY A 35 -15.93 1.14 4.93
C GLY A 35 -14.89 1.58 3.88
N PRO A 36 -14.19 0.61 3.25
CA PRO A 36 -13.15 0.87 2.27
C PRO A 36 -13.63 1.66 1.04
N ASP A 37 -14.82 1.36 0.53
CA ASP A 37 -15.36 2.03 -0.68
C ASP A 37 -15.60 3.52 -0.45
N ALA A 38 -16.11 3.88 0.74
CA ALA A 38 -16.26 5.28 1.11
C ALA A 38 -14.91 6.01 1.22
N ARG A 39 -13.87 5.35 1.77
CA ARG A 39 -12.52 5.93 1.85
C ARG A 39 -11.94 6.15 0.45
N ARG A 40 -12.06 5.17 -0.45
CA ARG A 40 -11.61 5.27 -1.84
C ARG A 40 -12.33 6.41 -2.58
N ALA A 41 -13.66 6.53 -2.41
CA ALA A 41 -14.42 7.61 -3.01
C ALA A 41 -13.97 9.00 -2.54
N LEU A 42 -13.69 9.18 -1.24
CA LEU A 42 -13.18 10.45 -0.72
C LEU A 42 -11.77 10.77 -1.24
N LEU A 43 -10.88 9.77 -1.34
CA LEU A 43 -9.53 9.98 -1.87
C LEU A 43 -9.57 10.32 -3.37
N GLY A 44 -10.44 9.69 -4.15
CA GLY A 44 -10.66 10.04 -5.56
C GLY A 44 -11.17 11.47 -5.75
N ALA A 45 -11.95 12.00 -4.79
CA ALA A 45 -12.42 13.38 -4.82
C ALA A 45 -11.32 14.44 -4.65
N LEU A 46 -10.18 14.09 -4.01
CA LEU A 46 -9.04 15.00 -3.83
C LEU A 46 -8.28 15.32 -5.12
N ARG A 47 -8.48 14.54 -6.19
CA ARG A 47 -7.75 14.68 -7.47
C ARG A 47 -6.22 14.75 -7.34
N GLY A 48 -5.66 14.09 -6.31
CA GLY A 48 -4.20 13.94 -6.18
C GLY A 48 -3.45 15.13 -5.58
N ASP A 49 -4.00 15.87 -4.60
CA ASP A 49 -3.18 16.82 -3.82
C ASP A 49 -2.15 16.04 -2.95
N PRO A 50 -0.84 16.09 -3.26
CA PRO A 50 0.15 15.29 -2.55
C PRO A 50 0.36 15.73 -1.10
N ALA A 51 0.13 17.00 -0.79
CA ALA A 51 0.31 17.54 0.56
C ALA A 51 -0.81 17.04 1.49
N VAL A 52 -2.05 17.04 0.99
CA VAL A 52 -3.20 16.50 1.74
C VAL A 52 -3.07 14.99 1.94
N ILE A 53 -2.69 14.24 0.89
CA ILE A 53 -2.48 12.79 0.99
C ILE A 53 -1.39 12.45 2.01
N ARG A 54 -0.26 13.15 1.96
CA ARG A 54 0.82 12.99 2.95
C ARG A 54 0.33 13.27 4.37
N SER A 55 -0.38 14.38 4.57
CA SER A 55 -0.89 14.75 5.89
C SER A 55 -1.89 13.72 6.44
N LEU A 56 -2.78 13.18 5.59
CA LEU A 56 -3.69 12.10 5.98
C LEU A 56 -2.95 10.82 6.37
N TYR A 57 -1.90 10.45 5.61
CA TYR A 57 -1.11 9.26 5.91
C TYR A 57 -0.35 9.40 7.23
N GLU A 58 0.29 10.55 7.46
CA GLU A 58 1.08 10.81 8.67
C GLU A 58 0.22 10.79 9.93
N ALA A 59 -0.96 11.43 9.88
CA ALA A 59 -1.90 11.49 10.99
C ALA A 59 -2.77 10.21 11.15
N GLY A 60 -2.84 9.37 10.14
CA GLY A 60 -3.80 8.28 10.06
C GLY A 60 -3.38 7.01 10.82
N ASP A 61 -4.39 6.24 11.24
CA ASP A 61 -4.20 4.89 11.80
C ASP A 61 -3.80 3.86 10.71
N SER A 62 -3.45 2.63 11.11
CA SER A 62 -3.05 1.58 10.15
C SER A 62 -4.11 1.31 9.08
N GLY A 63 -5.40 1.41 9.39
CA GLY A 63 -6.47 1.21 8.42
C GLY A 63 -6.62 2.37 7.44
N GLU A 64 -6.37 3.60 7.90
CA GLU A 64 -6.36 4.82 7.09
C GLU A 64 -5.16 4.83 6.15
N ARG A 65 -3.97 4.53 6.67
CA ARG A 65 -2.75 4.36 5.87
C ARG A 65 -2.90 3.27 4.82
N LEU A 66 -3.47 2.13 5.20
CA LEU A 66 -3.77 1.04 4.27
C LEU A 66 -4.68 1.50 3.14
N ALA A 67 -5.77 2.21 3.46
CA ALA A 67 -6.70 2.72 2.46
C ALA A 67 -6.04 3.70 1.48
N ILE A 68 -5.12 4.54 1.96
CA ILE A 68 -4.34 5.46 1.11
C ILE A 68 -3.42 4.67 0.18
N LEU A 69 -2.59 3.76 0.72
CA LEU A 69 -1.62 2.98 -0.05
C LEU A 69 -2.28 2.19 -1.19
N THR A 70 -3.42 1.55 -0.93
CA THR A 70 -4.15 0.74 -1.92
C THR A 70 -4.59 1.55 -3.14
N VAL A 71 -4.92 2.83 -2.97
CA VAL A 71 -5.46 3.67 -4.06
C VAL A 71 -4.43 4.60 -4.68
N LEU A 72 -3.18 4.64 -4.20
CA LEU A 72 -2.14 5.56 -4.72
C LEU A 72 -1.97 5.47 -6.25
N HIS A 73 -2.15 4.28 -6.83
CA HIS A 73 -2.04 4.05 -8.28
C HIS A 73 -3.18 4.67 -9.10
N GLU A 74 -4.28 5.05 -8.45
CA GLU A 74 -5.45 5.71 -9.04
C GLU A 74 -5.39 7.22 -8.88
N LEU A 75 -4.50 7.71 -8.00
CA LEU A 75 -4.30 9.13 -7.75
C LEU A 75 -3.21 9.65 -8.69
N ASP A 76 -3.46 10.80 -9.30
CA ASP A 76 -2.52 11.49 -10.18
C ASP A 76 -1.42 12.17 -9.36
N LEU A 77 -0.53 11.35 -8.78
CA LEU A 77 0.51 11.78 -7.82
C LEU A 77 1.93 11.65 -8.37
N ASP A 78 2.12 11.14 -9.58
CA ASP A 78 3.42 10.74 -10.12
C ASP A 78 4.26 10.01 -9.05
N GLY A 79 5.55 10.32 -8.90
CA GLY A 79 6.44 9.76 -7.87
C GLY A 79 6.40 10.47 -6.51
N THR A 80 5.49 11.43 -6.29
CA THR A 80 5.52 12.30 -5.11
C THR A 80 5.16 11.59 -3.80
N ALA A 81 4.47 10.44 -3.87
CA ALA A 81 4.07 9.62 -2.73
C ALA A 81 5.02 8.43 -2.47
N VAL A 82 6.16 8.32 -3.15
CA VAL A 82 7.13 7.23 -2.93
C VAL A 82 7.59 7.13 -1.47
N ALA A 83 7.73 8.28 -0.78
CA ALA A 83 8.11 8.33 0.62
C ALA A 83 7.09 7.63 1.56
N LEU A 84 5.80 7.60 1.18
CA LEU A 84 4.76 6.90 1.95
C LEU A 84 4.90 5.39 1.80
N VAL A 85 5.23 4.92 0.59
CA VAL A 85 5.52 3.52 0.30
C VAL A 85 6.76 3.05 1.07
N GLU A 86 7.83 3.84 1.04
CA GLU A 86 9.05 3.53 1.78
C GLU A 86 8.83 3.50 3.30
N ASP A 87 8.00 4.39 3.83
CA ASP A 87 7.58 4.35 5.24
C ASP A 87 6.80 3.07 5.57
N ALA A 88 5.81 2.72 4.74
CA ALA A 88 5.02 1.50 4.91
C ALA A 88 5.91 0.24 4.92
N LEU A 89 6.93 0.18 4.05
CA LEU A 89 7.93 -0.89 4.02
C LEU A 89 8.81 -0.97 5.27
N ARG A 90 8.88 0.06 6.11
CA ARG A 90 9.59 0.02 7.41
C ARG A 90 8.72 -0.54 8.54
N THR A 91 7.41 -0.59 8.37
CA THR A 91 6.47 -1.10 9.39
C THR A 91 6.46 -2.63 9.48
N ASN A 92 6.02 -3.20 10.60
CA ASN A 92 5.78 -4.65 10.73
C ASN A 92 4.29 -5.03 10.54
N ASP A 93 3.49 -4.17 9.90
CA ASP A 93 2.10 -4.49 9.54
C ASP A 93 2.08 -5.11 8.14
N ALA A 94 1.77 -6.41 8.06
CA ALA A 94 1.80 -7.16 6.79
C ALA A 94 0.89 -6.54 5.71
N ARG A 95 -0.22 -5.93 6.12
CA ARG A 95 -1.17 -5.30 5.18
C ARG A 95 -0.57 -4.05 4.56
N LEU A 96 0.15 -3.25 5.35
CA LEU A 96 0.83 -2.05 4.84
C LEU A 96 1.98 -2.42 3.91
N VAL A 97 2.76 -3.46 4.27
CA VAL A 97 3.85 -3.95 3.42
C VAL A 97 3.33 -4.50 2.09
N ALA A 98 2.26 -5.30 2.11
CA ALA A 98 1.62 -5.80 0.89
C ALA A 98 1.11 -4.64 0.01
N ALA A 99 0.37 -3.68 0.60
CA ALA A 99 -0.13 -2.52 -0.14
C ALA A 99 0.99 -1.63 -0.70
N ALA A 100 2.10 -1.50 0.03
CA ALA A 100 3.28 -0.76 -0.43
C ALA A 100 3.90 -1.37 -1.69
N LEU A 101 3.87 -2.70 -1.83
CA LEU A 101 4.32 -3.40 -3.04
C LEU A 101 3.23 -3.58 -4.09
N GLY A 102 2.12 -2.86 -3.96
CA GLY A 102 1.09 -2.75 -5.00
C GLY A 102 1.54 -1.96 -6.23
N PRO A 103 0.62 -1.64 -7.17
CA PRO A 103 0.97 -1.07 -8.47
C PRO A 103 1.78 0.23 -8.39
N TYR A 104 1.49 1.09 -7.43
CA TYR A 104 2.22 2.34 -7.23
C TYR A 104 3.68 2.09 -6.79
N GLY A 105 3.91 1.21 -5.81
CA GLY A 105 5.26 0.87 -5.38
C GLY A 105 6.06 0.18 -6.49
N SER A 106 5.44 -0.72 -7.25
CA SER A 106 6.06 -1.35 -8.42
C SER A 106 6.54 -0.34 -9.46
N ALA A 107 5.77 0.73 -9.68
CA ALA A 107 6.08 1.78 -10.64
C ALA A 107 7.16 2.75 -10.16
N TRP A 108 7.15 3.13 -8.88
CA TRP A 108 7.94 4.26 -8.38
C TRP A 108 9.09 3.92 -7.44
N LEU A 109 9.12 2.73 -6.83
CA LEU A 109 10.26 2.32 -5.99
C LEU A 109 11.51 2.11 -6.85
N GLY A 110 12.65 2.65 -6.39
CA GLY A 110 13.95 2.24 -6.91
C GLY A 110 14.21 0.76 -6.70
N ASP A 111 15.06 0.16 -7.55
CA ASP A 111 15.28 -1.30 -7.56
C ASP A 111 15.72 -1.83 -6.20
N HIS A 112 16.61 -1.12 -5.50
CA HIS A 112 17.05 -1.54 -4.17
C HIS A 112 15.89 -1.63 -3.17
N SER A 113 15.08 -0.58 -3.06
CA SER A 113 13.92 -0.56 -2.16
C SER A 113 12.88 -1.61 -2.53
N PHE A 114 12.66 -1.85 -3.83
CA PHE A 114 11.77 -2.89 -4.30
C PHE A 114 12.26 -4.29 -3.88
N ARG A 115 13.53 -4.63 -4.13
CA ARG A 115 14.12 -5.93 -3.73
C ARG A 115 14.04 -6.16 -2.22
N GLN A 116 14.36 -5.13 -1.42
CA GLN A 116 14.25 -5.20 0.04
C GLN A 116 12.79 -5.39 0.50
N GLY A 117 11.85 -4.73 -0.17
CA GLY A 117 10.42 -4.96 0.07
C GLY A 117 10.01 -6.41 -0.22
N VAL A 118 10.45 -6.98 -1.35
CA VAL A 118 10.17 -8.38 -1.70
C VAL A 118 10.73 -9.35 -0.66
N LEU A 119 11.99 -9.17 -0.22
CA LEU A 119 12.55 -9.98 0.87
C LEU A 119 11.73 -9.86 2.16
N LYS A 120 11.25 -8.65 2.46
CA LYS A 120 10.40 -8.43 3.61
C LYS A 120 9.07 -9.18 3.51
N CYS A 121 8.47 -9.25 2.33
CA CYS A 121 7.28 -10.09 2.12
C CYS A 121 7.53 -11.54 2.50
N VAL A 122 8.63 -12.13 2.00
CA VAL A 122 8.99 -13.51 2.35
C VAL A 122 9.17 -13.67 3.86
N PHE A 123 9.90 -12.75 4.52
CA PHE A 123 10.09 -12.78 5.97
C PHE A 123 8.76 -12.70 6.74
N MET A 124 7.81 -11.91 6.26
CA MET A 124 6.50 -11.70 6.87
C MET A 124 5.44 -12.72 6.43
N SER A 125 5.82 -13.71 5.61
CA SER A 125 4.90 -14.69 5.01
C SER A 125 3.78 -14.04 4.17
N ILE A 126 4.08 -12.91 3.53
CA ILE A 126 3.21 -12.28 2.53
C ILE A 126 3.45 -12.98 1.20
N PRO A 127 2.40 -13.54 0.57
CA PRO A 127 2.51 -14.20 -0.73
C PRO A 127 3.15 -13.30 -1.79
N LEU A 128 4.11 -13.84 -2.55
CA LEU A 128 4.79 -13.08 -3.60
C LEU A 128 3.91 -12.77 -4.82
N ASP A 129 2.75 -13.42 -4.97
CA ASP A 129 1.75 -13.09 -6.00
C ASP A 129 1.00 -11.77 -5.71
N GLU A 130 1.02 -11.28 -4.47
CA GLU A 130 0.53 -9.95 -4.10
C GLU A 130 1.47 -8.82 -4.54
N VAL A 131 2.73 -9.12 -4.87
CA VAL A 131 3.73 -8.12 -5.30
C VAL A 131 3.48 -7.73 -6.76
N ALA A 132 2.99 -6.51 -6.96
CA ALA A 132 2.69 -6.02 -8.29
C ALA A 132 3.96 -5.93 -9.16
N GLY A 133 3.89 -6.45 -10.38
CA GLY A 133 4.98 -6.37 -11.35
C GLY A 133 6.25 -7.13 -10.95
N LEU A 134 6.17 -8.08 -10.01
CA LEU A 134 7.30 -8.88 -9.57
C LEU A 134 8.02 -9.54 -10.75
N ASP A 135 7.32 -10.23 -11.64
CA ASP A 135 7.94 -10.93 -12.78
C ASP A 135 8.71 -9.98 -13.70
N ARG A 136 8.20 -8.77 -13.91
CA ARG A 136 8.85 -7.73 -14.74
C ARG A 136 10.12 -7.19 -14.06
N ARG A 137 10.13 -7.12 -12.73
CA ARG A 137 11.23 -6.55 -11.93
C ARG A 137 12.12 -7.64 -11.29
N PHE A 138 11.91 -8.90 -11.63
CA PHE A 138 12.66 -10.01 -11.08
C PHE A 138 14.01 -10.12 -11.80
N ASP A 139 15.02 -9.48 -11.24
CA ASP A 139 16.38 -9.47 -11.78
C ASP A 139 17.32 -10.47 -11.08
N ALA A 140 18.54 -10.57 -11.62
CA ALA A 140 19.56 -11.48 -11.11
C ALA A 140 19.94 -11.20 -9.64
N GLU A 141 19.89 -9.94 -9.21
CA GLU A 141 20.21 -9.59 -7.83
C GLU A 141 19.10 -10.03 -6.87
N LEU A 142 17.83 -9.87 -7.26
CA LEU A 142 16.70 -10.41 -6.48
C LEU A 142 16.74 -11.93 -6.41
N ALA A 143 17.03 -12.61 -7.52
CA ALA A 143 17.19 -14.07 -7.57
C ALA A 143 18.31 -14.56 -6.63
N ARG A 144 19.45 -13.86 -6.63
CA ARG A 144 20.58 -14.13 -5.74
C ARG A 144 20.19 -13.94 -4.27
N MET A 145 19.56 -12.82 -3.94
CA MET A 145 19.10 -12.51 -2.58
C MET A 145 18.10 -13.56 -2.04
N LEU A 146 17.14 -13.99 -2.87
CA LEU A 146 16.19 -15.05 -2.48
C LEU A 146 16.85 -16.41 -2.34
N SER A 147 17.85 -16.71 -3.17
CA SER A 147 18.64 -17.94 -3.09
C SER A 147 19.46 -18.00 -1.80
N ASP A 148 20.11 -16.90 -1.42
CA ASP A 148 20.84 -16.77 -0.16
C ASP A 148 19.90 -17.00 1.03
N TYR A 149 18.74 -16.35 1.03
CA TYR A 149 17.72 -16.53 2.07
C TYR A 149 17.20 -17.98 2.15
N ALA A 150 16.96 -18.63 1.01
CA ALA A 150 16.55 -20.03 0.97
C ALA A 150 17.65 -20.97 1.53
N ALA A 151 18.93 -20.66 1.27
CA ALA A 151 20.05 -21.40 1.84
C ALA A 151 20.12 -21.24 3.37
N GLU A 152 19.92 -20.02 3.89
CA GLU A 152 19.83 -19.76 5.33
C GLU A 152 18.70 -20.54 6.01
N LEU A 153 17.49 -20.57 5.40
CA LEU A 153 16.38 -21.36 5.91
C LEU A 153 16.72 -22.85 5.97
N ARG A 154 17.28 -23.40 4.89
CA ARG A 154 17.69 -24.82 4.85
C ARG A 154 18.75 -25.14 5.89
N ALA A 155 19.76 -24.28 6.06
CA ALA A 155 20.80 -24.43 7.07
C ALA A 155 20.23 -24.40 8.50
N ALA A 156 19.18 -23.63 8.72
CA ALA A 156 18.43 -23.59 9.98
C ALA A 156 17.40 -24.74 10.14
N GLY A 157 17.32 -25.69 9.20
CA GLY A 157 16.35 -26.78 9.21
C GLY A 157 14.89 -26.33 8.99
N ARG A 158 14.69 -25.12 8.46
CA ARG A 158 13.37 -24.56 8.15
C ARG A 158 12.99 -24.83 6.68
N PRO A 159 11.71 -25.10 6.38
CA PRO A 159 11.27 -25.26 5.00
C PRO A 159 11.36 -23.92 4.25
N VAL A 160 11.72 -23.99 2.96
CA VAL A 160 11.69 -22.83 2.06
C VAL A 160 10.25 -22.65 1.56
N PRO A 161 9.69 -21.42 1.59
CA PRO A 161 8.37 -21.14 1.01
C PRO A 161 8.27 -21.54 -0.46
N ARG A 162 7.10 -22.03 -0.89
CA ARG A 162 6.88 -22.54 -2.25
C ARG A 162 7.03 -21.46 -3.32
N ASP A 163 6.50 -20.28 -3.06
CA ASP A 163 6.58 -19.12 -3.94
C ASP A 163 8.02 -18.59 -4.11
N VAL A 164 8.90 -18.85 -3.15
CA VAL A 164 10.35 -18.63 -3.29
C VAL A 164 10.97 -19.73 -4.18
N LEU A 165 10.66 -21.00 -3.91
CA LEU A 165 11.19 -22.14 -4.68
C LEU A 165 10.83 -22.09 -6.17
N GLU A 166 9.64 -21.58 -6.51
CA GLU A 166 9.19 -21.44 -7.90
C GLU A 166 9.96 -20.36 -8.67
N ARG A 167 10.82 -19.57 -8.00
CA ARG A 167 11.52 -18.41 -8.56
C ARG A 167 13.05 -18.52 -8.55
N ILE A 168 13.63 -19.55 -7.93
CA ILE A 168 15.10 -19.74 -7.79
C ILE A 168 15.59 -21.08 -8.31
#